data_AF-A0A2H9VT68-F1
#
_entry.id   AF-A0A2H9VT68-F1
#
_cell.length_a   1.000
_cell.length_b   1.000
_cell.length_c   1.000
_cell.angle_alpha   90.00
_cell.angle_beta   90.00
_cell.angle_gamma   90.00
#
_symmetry.space_group_name_H-M   'P 1'
#
loop_
_entity.id
_entity.type
_entity.pdbx_description
1 polymer ?
#
loop_
_entity_poly.entity_id
_entity_poly.type
_entity_poly.pdbx_seq_one_letter_code
_entity_poly.pdbx_strand_id
1 'polypeptide(L)'
;MYRDMIIDETRKIALIIAKLMGIKEQGTKQEFADEFEKVLKEEYEAELEALINLNEDEFKSLVNSGRYNAEKLNALSQLLYVFAEPFYNDADTKLLLKKVMIIFDVLEQKHRFQSFDNISKRNAIYRYFENNHE
;
A
#
# COMPACT_ATOMS: atom_id res chain seq x y z
N MET A 1 -14.23 11.46 21.47
CA MET A 1 -14.50 12.02 20.13
C MET A 1 -13.35 11.82 19.15
N TYR A 2 -12.15 12.41 19.34
CA TYR A 2 -11.02 12.21 18.39
C TYR A 2 -10.49 10.76 18.38
N ARG A 3 -10.41 10.12 19.56
CA ARG A 3 -10.03 8.71 19.70
C ARG A 3 -11.04 7.76 19.04
N ASP A 4 -12.33 8.08 19.13
CA ASP A 4 -13.39 7.27 18.54
C ASP A 4 -13.34 7.35 17.01
N MET A 5 -13.10 8.55 16.47
CA MET A 5 -12.90 8.77 15.02
C MET A 5 -11.69 8.00 14.46
N ILE A 6 -10.55 7.97 15.18
CA ILE A 6 -9.37 7.18 14.78
C ILE A 6 -9.66 5.67 14.78
N ILE A 7 -10.42 5.19 15.78
CA ILE A 7 -10.81 3.78 15.88
C ILE A 7 -11.72 3.40 14.70
N ASP A 8 -12.63 4.29 14.29
CA ASP A 8 -13.53 4.05 13.17
C ASP A 8 -12.79 4.00 11.82
N GLU A 9 -11.82 4.89 11.59
CA GLU A 9 -10.99 4.85 10.37
C GLU A 9 -10.15 3.57 10.30
N THR A 10 -9.52 3.17 11.41
CA THR A 10 -8.71 1.95 11.47
C THR A 10 -9.55 0.70 11.16
N ARG A 11 -10.76 0.62 11.73
CA ARG A 11 -11.69 -0.49 11.47
C ARG A 11 -12.15 -0.51 10.02
N LYS A 12 -12.47 0.66 9.46
CA LYS A 12 -12.88 0.78 8.05
C LYS A 12 -11.80 0.24 7.12
N ILE A 13 -10.54 0.64 7.33
CA ILE A 13 -9.41 0.14 6.55
C ILE A 13 -9.25 -1.39 6.70
N ALA A 14 -9.33 -1.91 7.92
CA ALA A 14 -9.20 -3.35 8.14
C ALA A 14 -10.29 -4.14 7.40
N LEU A 15 -11.53 -3.63 7.37
CA LEU A 15 -12.64 -4.23 6.62
C LEU A 15 -12.41 -4.17 5.11
N ILE A 16 -11.88 -3.07 4.60
CA ILE A 16 -11.52 -2.93 3.18
C ILE A 16 -10.46 -3.96 2.79
N ILE A 17 -9.40 -4.08 3.58
CA ILE A 17 -8.32 -5.06 3.32
C ILE A 17 -8.88 -6.48 3.37
N ALA A 18 -9.69 -6.81 4.39
CA ALA A 18 -10.30 -8.13 4.50
C ALA A 18 -11.21 -8.46 3.30
N LYS A 19 -11.98 -7.48 2.82
CA LYS A 19 -12.80 -7.62 1.61
C LYS A 19 -11.94 -7.90 0.38
N LEU A 20 -10.87 -7.13 0.18
CA LEU A 20 -9.95 -7.33 -0.94
C LEU A 20 -9.26 -8.69 -0.89
N MET A 21 -8.85 -9.16 0.29
CA MET A 21 -8.29 -10.50 0.47
C MET A 21 -9.32 -11.59 0.13
N GLY A 22 -10.56 -11.45 0.57
CA GLY A 22 -11.63 -12.39 0.23
C GLY A 22 -11.91 -12.46 -1.28
N ILE A 23 -11.94 -11.32 -1.97
CA ILE A 23 -12.08 -11.27 -3.43
C ILE A 23 -10.85 -11.89 -4.12
N LYS A 24 -9.64 -11.63 -3.61
CA LYS A 24 -8.41 -12.21 -4.17
C LYS A 24 -8.39 -13.74 -4.09
N GLU A 25 -8.96 -14.33 -3.04
CA GLU A 25 -9.02 -15.78 -2.86
C GLU A 25 -10.14 -16.45 -3.67
N GLN A 26 -11.30 -15.80 -3.80
CA GLN A 26 -12.54 -16.45 -4.27
C GLN A 26 -13.12 -15.84 -5.55
N GLY A 27 -12.74 -14.61 -5.88
CA GLY A 27 -13.25 -13.85 -7.02
C GLY A 27 -12.32 -13.88 -8.23
N THR A 28 -12.66 -13.06 -9.22
CA THR A 28 -11.88 -12.89 -10.43
C THR A 28 -10.82 -11.80 -10.28
N LYS A 29 -9.77 -11.86 -11.11
CA LYS A 29 -8.75 -10.79 -11.18
C LYS A 29 -9.37 -9.42 -11.49
N GLN A 30 -10.41 -9.39 -12.33
CA GLN A 30 -11.10 -8.14 -12.68
C GLN A 30 -11.84 -7.57 -11.48
N GLU A 31 -12.62 -8.38 -10.75
CA GLU A 31 -13.33 -7.92 -9.54
C GLU A 31 -12.37 -7.39 -8.47
N PHE A 32 -11.22 -8.05 -8.31
CA PHE A 32 -10.17 -7.57 -7.41
C PHE A 32 -9.64 -6.20 -7.86
N ALA A 33 -9.31 -6.05 -9.14
CA ALA A 33 -8.81 -4.79 -9.70
C ALA A 33 -9.85 -3.67 -9.58
N ASP A 34 -11.11 -3.94 -9.89
CA ASP A 34 -12.20 -2.96 -9.82
C ASP A 34 -12.44 -2.48 -8.38
N GLU A 35 -12.47 -3.40 -7.41
CA GLU A 35 -12.64 -3.03 -6.00
C GLU A 35 -11.41 -2.27 -5.48
N PHE A 36 -10.21 -2.66 -5.91
CA PHE A 36 -8.98 -1.97 -5.54
C PHE A 36 -8.95 -0.52 -6.06
N GLU A 37 -9.28 -0.33 -7.33
CA GLU A 37 -9.33 1.00 -7.95
C GLU A 37 -10.39 1.89 -7.28
N LYS A 38 -11.55 1.30 -6.95
CA LYS A 38 -12.59 1.98 -6.19
C LYS A 38 -12.07 2.46 -4.83
N VAL A 39 -11.36 1.61 -4.09
CA VAL A 39 -10.79 1.97 -2.78
C VAL A 39 -9.76 3.09 -2.91
N LEU A 40 -8.89 3.04 -3.91
CA LEU A 40 -7.91 4.11 -4.16
C LEU A 40 -8.61 5.44 -4.44
N LYS A 41 -9.64 5.42 -5.27
CA LYS A 41 -10.41 6.61 -5.61
C LYS A 41 -11.16 7.19 -4.41
N GLU A 42 -11.84 6.35 -3.64
CA GLU A 42 -12.68 6.80 -2.52
C GLU A 42 -11.85 7.23 -1.29
N GLU A 43 -10.76 6.53 -0.97
CA GLU A 43 -9.99 6.80 0.26
C GLU A 43 -8.77 7.70 0.04
N TYR A 44 -8.22 7.72 -1.17
CA TYR A 44 -6.98 8.44 -1.50
C TYR A 44 -7.14 9.49 -2.58
N GLU A 45 -8.31 9.56 -3.24
CA GLU A 45 -8.54 10.42 -4.42
C GLU A 45 -7.42 10.22 -5.45
N ALA A 46 -7.05 8.96 -5.66
CA ALA A 46 -5.94 8.54 -6.52
C ALA A 46 -6.38 7.39 -7.42
N GLU A 47 -5.66 7.23 -8.52
CA GLU A 47 -5.82 6.13 -9.48
C GLU A 47 -4.53 5.31 -9.49
N LEU A 48 -4.63 3.99 -9.64
CA LEU A 48 -3.44 3.12 -9.57
C LEU A 48 -2.40 3.51 -10.63
N GLU A 49 -2.84 3.73 -11.87
CA GLU A 49 -1.98 4.12 -12.99
C GLU A 49 -1.24 5.43 -12.68
N ALA A 50 -1.92 6.40 -12.08
CA ALA A 50 -1.30 7.65 -11.67
C ALA A 50 -0.21 7.43 -10.61
N LEU A 51 -0.45 6.55 -9.62
CA LEU A 51 0.54 6.26 -8.57
C LEU A 51 1.77 5.52 -9.11
N ILE A 52 1.58 4.61 -10.06
CA ILE A 52 2.67 3.86 -10.71
C ILE A 52 3.54 4.77 -11.58
N ASN A 53 2.91 5.71 -12.31
CA ASN A 53 3.60 6.62 -13.22
C ASN A 53 4.40 7.73 -12.51
N LEU A 54 4.18 7.96 -11.21
CA LEU A 54 5.05 8.84 -10.43
C LEU A 54 6.43 8.20 -10.31
N ASN A 55 7.49 8.96 -10.55
CA ASN A 55 8.83 8.50 -10.20
C ASN A 55 9.00 8.40 -8.67
N GLU A 56 10.14 7.88 -8.19
CA GLU A 56 10.36 7.68 -6.75
C GLU A 56 10.33 8.99 -5.95
N ASP A 57 10.93 10.05 -6.47
CA ASP A 57 10.97 11.36 -5.82
C ASP A 57 9.59 12.02 -5.77
N GLU A 58 8.84 11.99 -6.88
CA GLU A 58 7.48 12.53 -6.95
C GLU A 58 6.53 11.80 -5.99
N PHE A 59 6.62 10.47 -5.96
CA PHE A 59 5.83 9.67 -5.03
C PHE A 59 6.23 9.94 -3.58
N LYS A 60 7.53 10.07 -3.29
CA LYS A 60 8.04 10.45 -1.98
C LYS A 60 7.53 11.83 -1.55
N SER A 61 7.48 12.80 -2.45
CA SER A 61 6.87 14.11 -2.20
C SER A 61 5.38 14.01 -1.90
N LEU A 62 4.63 13.20 -2.66
CA LEU A 62 3.21 12.95 -2.43
C LEU A 62 2.95 12.41 -1.02
N VAL A 63 3.64 11.36 -0.61
CA VAL A 63 3.44 10.75 0.73
C VAL A 63 3.97 11.64 1.86
N ASN A 64 4.91 12.54 1.59
CA ASN A 64 5.41 13.50 2.58
C ASN A 64 4.59 14.80 2.69
N SER A 65 3.73 15.10 1.71
CA SER A 65 2.92 16.32 1.63
C SER A 65 2.04 16.59 2.85
N GLY A 66 1.78 15.57 3.68
CA GLY A 66 0.86 15.66 4.82
C GLY A 66 -0.61 15.39 4.44
N ARG A 67 -0.90 15.05 3.18
CA ARG A 67 -2.24 14.66 2.71
C ARG A 67 -2.78 13.41 3.43
N TYR A 68 -1.90 12.49 3.81
CA TYR A 68 -2.26 11.23 4.48
C TYR A 68 -1.60 11.15 5.87
N ASN A 69 -2.36 10.72 6.87
CA ASN A 69 -1.83 10.41 8.21
C ASN A 69 -1.11 9.05 8.23
N ALA A 70 -0.51 8.69 9.36
CA ALA A 70 0.26 7.45 9.48
C ALA A 70 -0.60 6.20 9.19
N GLU A 71 -1.85 6.19 9.65
CA GLU A 71 -2.78 5.09 9.48
C GLU A 71 -3.16 4.90 8.02
N LYS A 72 -3.48 5.99 7.29
CA LYS A 72 -3.75 5.95 5.84
C LYS A 72 -2.51 5.57 5.04
N LEU A 73 -1.33 6.07 5.40
CA LEU A 73 -0.09 5.67 4.74
C LEU A 73 0.15 4.16 4.95
N ASN A 74 0.02 3.68 6.18
CA ASN A 74 0.14 2.25 6.46
C ASN A 74 -0.88 1.44 5.67
N ALA A 75 -2.14 1.85 5.65
CA ALA A 75 -3.20 1.23 4.86
C ALA A 75 -2.84 1.16 3.36
N LEU A 76 -2.38 2.26 2.77
CA LEU A 76 -1.97 2.32 1.37
C LEU A 76 -0.84 1.34 1.08
N SER A 77 0.15 1.23 1.96
CA SER A 77 1.23 0.26 1.80
C SER A 77 0.72 -1.18 1.81
N GLN A 78 -0.27 -1.51 2.65
CA GLN A 78 -0.89 -2.84 2.67
C GLN A 78 -1.66 -3.11 1.37
N LEU A 79 -2.42 -2.12 0.89
CA LEU A 79 -3.18 -2.21 -0.35
C LEU A 79 -2.23 -2.50 -1.53
N LEU A 80 -1.22 -1.66 -1.74
CA LEU A 80 -0.26 -1.81 -2.84
C LEU A 80 0.49 -3.15 -2.75
N TYR A 81 0.86 -3.58 -1.54
CA TYR A 81 1.49 -4.88 -1.32
C TYR A 81 0.57 -6.04 -1.72
N VAL A 82 -0.69 -6.03 -1.29
CA VAL A 82 -1.68 -7.08 -1.64
C VAL A 82 -1.96 -7.09 -3.15
N PHE A 83 -1.97 -5.94 -3.80
CA PHE A 83 -2.14 -5.84 -5.25
C PHE A 83 -0.94 -6.40 -6.02
N ALA A 84 0.28 -6.12 -5.56
CA ALA A 84 1.50 -6.63 -6.16
C ALA A 84 1.69 -8.15 -5.99
N GLU A 85 0.97 -8.77 -5.05
CA GLU A 85 1.05 -10.20 -4.82
C GLU A 85 0.17 -11.03 -5.79
N PRO A 86 0.67 -12.16 -6.32
CA PRO A 86 2.01 -12.70 -6.06
C PRO A 86 3.09 -11.92 -6.82
N PHE A 87 4.30 -11.84 -6.25
CA PHE A 87 5.37 -11.03 -6.84
C PHE A 87 5.90 -11.63 -8.14
N TYR A 88 5.40 -11.14 -9.26
CA TYR A 88 5.90 -11.46 -10.59
C TYR A 88 7.15 -10.64 -10.92
N ASN A 89 8.02 -11.14 -11.80
CA ASN A 89 9.22 -10.42 -12.24
C ASN A 89 8.90 -9.51 -13.44
N ASP A 90 8.05 -8.51 -13.20
CA ASP A 90 7.65 -7.50 -14.17
C ASP A 90 7.87 -6.08 -13.62
N ALA A 91 7.79 -5.09 -14.50
CA ALA A 91 8.07 -3.70 -14.15
C ALA A 91 7.06 -3.12 -13.14
N ASP A 92 5.78 -3.46 -13.26
CA ASP A 92 4.73 -2.90 -12.41
C ASP A 92 4.84 -3.44 -10.99
N THR A 93 5.08 -4.74 -10.84
CA THR A 93 5.36 -5.35 -9.53
C THR A 93 6.54 -4.66 -8.86
N LYS A 94 7.65 -4.45 -9.58
CA LYS A 94 8.84 -3.76 -9.04
C LYS A 94 8.53 -2.34 -8.60
N LEU A 95 7.82 -1.57 -9.44
CA LEU A 95 7.45 -0.19 -9.13
C LEU A 95 6.56 -0.13 -7.88
N LEU A 96 5.56 -0.99 -7.78
CA LEU A 96 4.67 -1.07 -6.62
C LEU A 96 5.44 -1.41 -5.34
N LEU A 97 6.33 -2.40 -5.37
CA LEU A 97 7.10 -2.79 -4.19
C LEU A 97 8.06 -1.66 -3.76
N LYS A 98 8.67 -0.93 -4.70
CA LYS A 98 9.44 0.28 -4.37
C LYS A 98 8.58 1.36 -3.72
N LYS A 99 7.35 1.58 -4.20
CA LYS A 99 6.41 2.52 -3.55
C LYS A 99 6.05 2.10 -2.14
N VAL A 100 5.81 0.81 -1.90
CA VAL A 100 5.58 0.24 -0.57
C VAL A 100 6.76 0.54 0.36
N MET A 101 7.99 0.34 -0.12
CA MET A 101 9.22 0.64 0.63
C MET A 101 9.32 2.12 1.00
N ILE A 102 9.03 3.03 0.06
CA ILE A 102 9.01 4.48 0.31
C ILE A 102 8.00 4.84 1.41
N ILE A 103 6.81 4.25 1.39
CA ILE A 103 5.81 4.50 2.45
C ILE A 103 6.33 4.01 3.80
N PHE A 104 6.91 2.81 3.86
CA PHE A 104 7.49 2.28 5.11
C PHE A 104 8.58 3.19 5.67
N ASP A 105 9.44 3.75 4.82
CA ASP A 105 10.47 4.70 5.25
C ASP A 105 9.85 5.98 5.83
N VAL A 106 8.82 6.55 5.19
CA VAL A 106 8.13 7.74 5.70
C VAL A 106 7.43 7.46 7.03
N LEU A 107 6.78 6.30 7.16
CA LEU A 107 6.14 5.89 8.41
C LEU A 107 7.13 5.82 9.57
N GLU A 108 8.30 5.23 9.35
CA GLU A 108 9.32 5.09 10.38
C GLU A 108 9.99 6.44 10.72
N GLN A 109 10.39 7.20 9.69
CA GLN A 109 11.17 8.42 9.87
C GLN A 109 10.34 9.60 10.39
N LYS A 110 9.14 9.80 9.82
CA LYS A 110 8.30 10.97 10.10
C LYS A 110 7.26 10.69 11.19
N HIS A 111 6.64 9.52 11.16
CA HIS A 111 5.53 9.19 12.05
C HIS A 111 5.94 8.33 13.24
N ARG A 112 7.19 7.84 13.29
CA ARG A 112 7.68 6.89 14.31
C ARG A 112 6.79 5.64 14.40
N PHE A 113 6.15 5.29 13.29
CA PHE A 113 5.24 4.16 13.19
C PHE A 113 6.04 2.90 12.88
N GLN A 114 6.10 1.98 13.84
CA GLN A 114 6.78 0.69 13.70
C GLN A 114 5.77 -0.45 13.76
N SER A 115 5.85 -1.35 12.79
CA SER A 115 4.94 -2.50 12.66
C SER A 115 5.75 -3.75 12.32
N PHE A 116 5.56 -4.82 13.10
CA PHE A 116 6.16 -6.13 12.82
C PHE A 116 5.73 -6.68 11.47
N ASP A 117 4.51 -6.37 11.05
CA ASP A 117 3.99 -6.73 9.74
C ASP A 117 4.74 -5.98 8.63
N ASN A 118 4.95 -4.66 8.78
CA ASN A 118 5.73 -3.87 7.81
C ASN A 118 7.18 -4.35 7.71
N ILE A 119 7.80 -4.71 8.84
CA ILE A 119 9.15 -5.29 8.87
C ILE A 119 9.17 -6.63 8.11
N SER A 120 8.18 -7.49 8.36
CA SER A 120 8.09 -8.79 7.68
C SER A 120 7.92 -8.64 6.17
N LYS A 121 7.04 -7.72 5.73
CA LYS A 121 6.80 -7.38 4.33
C LYS A 121 8.03 -6.75 3.67
N ARG A 122 8.71 -5.82 4.37
CA ARG A 122 9.98 -5.24 3.93
C ARG A 122 11.02 -6.32 3.63
N ASN A 123 11.15 -7.30 4.53
CA ASN A 123 12.07 -8.42 4.33
C ASN A 123 11.66 -9.32 3.13
N ALA A 124 10.36 -9.49 2.89
CA ALA A 124 9.88 -10.21 1.70
C ALA A 124 10.22 -9.46 0.41
N ILE A 125 10.06 -8.14 0.41
CA ILE A 125 10.42 -7.26 -0.72
C ILE A 125 11.94 -7.30 -0.98
N TYR A 126 12.77 -7.23 0.07
CA TYR A 126 14.23 -7.34 -0.10
C TYR A 126 14.61 -8.68 -0.73
N ARG A 127 14.09 -9.80 -0.22
CA ARG A 127 14.33 -11.12 -0.82
C ARG A 127 13.88 -11.20 -2.28
N TYR A 128 12.77 -10.54 -2.62
CA TYR A 128 12.34 -10.45 -4.01
C TYR A 128 13.39 -9.75 -4.89
N PHE A 129 13.89 -8.58 -4.49
CA PHE A 129 14.90 -7.86 -5.28
C PHE A 129 16.24 -8.60 -5.36
N GLU A 130 16.70 -9.18 -4.24
CA GLU A 130 17.92 -10.01 -4.19
C GLU A 130 17.87 -11.19 -5.18
N ASN A 131 16.73 -11.90 -5.23
CA ASN A 131 16.54 -13.04 -6.12
C ASN A 131 16.39 -12.66 -7.59
N ASN A 132 16.07 -11.39 -7.89
CA ASN A 132 15.88 -10.90 -9.26
C ASN A 132 17.07 -10.06 -9.77
N HIS A 133 18.21 -10.09 -9.07
CA HIS A 133 19.44 -9.38 -9.42
C HIS A 133 19.27 -7.86 -9.63
N GLU A 134 18.49 -7.22 -8.75
CA GLU A 134 18.40 -5.75 -8.65
C GLU A 134 19.06 -5.21 -7.38
#